data_AF-A0A8B6HFI9-F1
#
_entry.id   AF-A0A8B6HFI9-F1
#
_cell.length_a   1.000
_cell.length_b   1.000
_cell.length_c   1.000
_cell.angle_alpha   90.00
_cell.angle_beta   90.00
_cell.angle_gamma   90.00
#
_symmetry.space_group_name_H-M   'P 1'
#
loop_
_entity.id
_entity.type
_entity.pdbx_description
1 polymer ?
#
loop_
_entity_poly.entity_id
_entity_poly.type
_entity_poly.pdbx_seq_one_letter_code
_entity_poly.pdbx_strand_id
1 'polypeptide(L)'
;MLRAEDVKEEFLLCCICTKDFDEDLHVPRVLPCLHTFCQSCLRKMLKGEVLPCPMCKTEYLLPSEGIYVFPKDATRRNLIEFLRVRKRSSDIICKDCPDDNIASEFCKECYIFMCLECTRAHRRSLASRNHAVLSVEQLQKQGPEIFKRRLKCNKQGHEGQHLSFYCAKKGCEKMICTSCTVCDHDKNRGHIIQNMNDVHVEKKHELDKIFRMLEEDVKIAKELHKQTEQEMVNLDIKEFEVEQELDDAVKRCHDMIERRREDLREKVAILTDAKKSSLRARAEQLESFIQGVTGAREFSENIMTHTDVSEFVPLHTTLYRRLKVLTKHHVKKTMQIESPAFEPTRMEGDFHRFVKGMGNVTTVTHNKQLCTTRGHSDVSLASLRNTQAEGDVRHGEITCPNITFDSNTVHQYRDVSEDGKTLKNQSIGGQRLIGSNERRLKNYRGAISSRPLKGPGKFYFEVLVDFQITKPLDNVNFVFEIGFSRRHDVDIGHYVYDQSTAWSFCAQQCDEHKQLCQWCRHNGRNLAHAPLSSASAGTVSQNTYGFLLETEQKRITVYDCTFKKKFYTFHNVDVSRPIWPVFGCHWPSKVKIDITLKTGADIVSIPNYMRTSSTMA
;
A
#
# COMPACT_ATOMS: atom_id res chain seq x y z
N MET A 1 18.05 -28.75 -19.24
CA MET A 1 19.45 -28.29 -19.37
C MET A 1 19.49 -26.79 -19.12
N LEU A 2 20.51 -26.27 -18.43
CA LEU A 2 20.69 -24.82 -18.22
C LEU A 2 20.84 -24.10 -19.56
N ARG A 3 20.08 -23.02 -19.81
CA ARG A 3 20.25 -22.21 -21.02
C ARG A 3 21.30 -21.12 -20.78
N ALA A 4 21.95 -20.67 -21.86
CA ALA A 4 23.01 -19.66 -21.77
C ALA A 4 22.50 -18.29 -21.27
N GLU A 5 21.21 -18.02 -21.45
CA GLU A 5 20.50 -16.82 -20.97
C GLU A 5 20.20 -16.88 -19.46
N ASP A 6 20.12 -18.08 -18.87
CA ASP A 6 19.80 -18.25 -17.45
C ASP A 6 21.02 -17.97 -16.55
N VAL A 7 22.23 -17.82 -17.13
CA VAL A 7 23.47 -17.48 -16.40
C VAL A 7 23.63 -15.97 -16.33
N LYS A 8 23.56 -15.41 -15.13
CA LYS A 8 23.80 -13.97 -14.90
C LYS A 8 25.29 -13.66 -15.12
N GLU A 9 25.61 -12.76 -16.06
CA GLU A 9 27.01 -12.43 -16.39
C GLU A 9 27.78 -11.83 -15.19
N GLU A 10 27.11 -11.06 -14.33
CA GLU A 10 27.66 -10.56 -13.07
C GLU A 10 28.17 -11.67 -12.14
N PHE A 11 27.58 -12.87 -12.21
CA PHE A 11 28.03 -14.02 -11.42
C PHE A 11 29.42 -14.49 -11.85
N LEU A 12 29.87 -14.18 -13.07
CA LEU A 12 31.12 -14.64 -13.66
C LEU A 12 32.28 -13.63 -13.52
N LEU A 13 31.99 -12.46 -12.95
CA LEU A 13 32.95 -11.38 -12.79
C LEU A 13 33.33 -11.21 -11.32
N CYS A 14 34.58 -10.80 -11.07
CA CYS A 14 34.94 -10.31 -9.75
C CYS A 14 34.42 -8.89 -9.56
N CYS A 15 33.63 -8.62 -8.53
CA CYS A 15 33.09 -7.27 -8.27
C CYS A 15 34.12 -6.23 -7.78
N ILE A 16 35.38 -6.62 -7.56
CA ILE A 16 36.46 -5.67 -7.23
C ILE A 16 37.18 -5.19 -8.50
N CYS A 17 37.67 -6.12 -9.32
CA CYS A 17 38.47 -5.79 -10.52
C CYS A 17 37.69 -5.87 -11.83
N THR A 18 36.42 -6.29 -11.77
CA THR A 18 35.48 -6.46 -12.89
C THR A 18 36.01 -7.33 -14.04
N LYS A 19 36.92 -8.27 -13.73
CA LYS A 19 37.47 -9.25 -14.68
C LYS A 19 36.77 -10.60 -14.54
N ASP A 20 36.72 -11.33 -15.65
CA ASP A 20 36.33 -12.75 -15.69
C ASP A 20 37.18 -13.56 -14.71
N PHE A 21 36.55 -14.52 -14.04
CA PHE A 21 37.29 -15.50 -13.28
C PHE A 21 38.05 -16.47 -14.20
N ASP A 22 39.25 -16.86 -13.82
CA ASP A 22 40.10 -17.76 -14.59
C ASP A 22 40.84 -18.78 -13.68
N GLU A 23 41.77 -19.54 -14.27
CA GLU A 23 42.53 -20.57 -13.55
C GLU A 23 43.78 -20.06 -12.87
N ASP A 24 44.29 -18.92 -13.32
CA ASP A 24 45.67 -18.50 -13.12
C ASP A 24 45.72 -17.22 -12.28
N LEU A 25 45.20 -16.12 -12.83
CA LEU A 25 45.31 -14.77 -12.27
C LEU A 25 44.08 -14.37 -11.44
N HIS A 26 42.88 -14.63 -11.97
CA HIS A 26 41.60 -14.30 -11.33
C HIS A 26 40.91 -15.55 -10.77
N VAL A 27 41.63 -16.33 -9.97
CA VAL A 27 41.08 -17.54 -9.34
C VAL A 27 39.96 -17.17 -8.36
N PRO A 28 38.72 -17.66 -8.52
CA PRO A 28 37.61 -17.32 -7.64
C PRO A 28 37.75 -18.03 -6.29
N ARG A 29 37.63 -17.29 -5.18
CA ARG A 29 37.61 -17.81 -3.81
C ARG A 29 36.35 -17.38 -3.07
N VAL A 30 35.73 -18.31 -2.36
CA VAL A 30 34.46 -18.10 -1.64
C VAL A 30 34.74 -17.84 -0.16
N LEU A 31 34.27 -16.70 0.34
CA LEU A 31 34.37 -16.34 1.76
C LEU A 31 33.24 -17.03 2.56
N PRO A 32 33.33 -17.12 3.90
CA PRO A 32 32.27 -17.71 4.72
C PRO A 32 30.90 -17.02 4.61
N CYS A 33 30.86 -15.72 4.27
CA CYS A 33 29.63 -15.00 3.94
C CYS A 33 29.07 -15.32 2.54
N LEU A 34 29.63 -16.31 1.84
CA LEU A 34 29.26 -16.76 0.49
C LEU A 34 29.48 -15.72 -0.63
N HIS A 35 30.20 -14.64 -0.37
CA HIS A 35 30.68 -13.73 -1.40
C HIS A 35 31.96 -14.27 -2.04
N THR A 36 32.10 -14.08 -3.36
CA THR A 36 33.20 -14.64 -4.14
C THR A 36 34.03 -13.52 -4.77
N PHE A 37 35.36 -13.59 -4.61
CA PHE A 37 36.29 -12.62 -5.18
C PHE A 37 37.52 -13.29 -5.79
N CYS A 38 38.23 -12.56 -6.62
CA CYS A 38 39.44 -13.04 -7.25
C CYS A 38 40.58 -13.13 -6.23
N GLN A 39 41.41 -14.17 -6.31
CA GLN A 39 42.51 -14.40 -5.37
C GLN A 39 43.47 -13.19 -5.31
N SER A 40 43.82 -12.61 -6.47
CA SER A 40 44.71 -11.44 -6.51
C SER A 40 44.08 -10.21 -5.85
N CYS A 41 42.76 -10.05 -5.94
CA CYS A 41 41.98 -9.02 -5.27
C CYS A 41 42.03 -9.22 -3.74
N LEU A 42 41.76 -10.44 -3.27
CA LEU A 42 41.78 -10.76 -1.83
C LEU A 42 43.16 -10.55 -1.20
N ARG A 43 44.25 -10.88 -1.92
CA ARG A 43 45.61 -10.62 -1.42
C ARG A 43 45.87 -9.14 -1.18
N LYS A 44 45.43 -8.28 -2.11
CA LYS A 44 45.59 -6.82 -1.99
C LYS A 44 44.77 -6.22 -0.85
N MET A 45 43.71 -6.91 -0.45
CA MET A 45 42.80 -6.47 0.62
C MET A 45 43.19 -6.97 2.01
N LEU A 46 44.02 -8.00 2.10
CA LEU A 46 44.49 -8.53 3.36
C LEU A 46 45.35 -7.48 4.08
N LYS A 47 44.93 -7.09 5.28
CA LYS A 47 45.66 -6.13 6.14
C LYS A 47 46.15 -6.86 7.38
N GLY A 48 47.43 -7.20 7.40
CA GLY A 48 47.97 -8.09 8.43
C GLY A 48 47.28 -9.46 8.33
N GLU A 49 46.58 -9.86 9.39
CA GLU A 49 45.84 -11.13 9.45
C GLU A 49 44.33 -10.96 9.24
N VAL A 50 43.83 -9.73 9.05
CA VAL A 50 42.40 -9.45 8.93
C VAL A 50 42.00 -9.17 7.49
N LEU A 51 40.95 -9.87 7.03
CA LEU A 51 40.34 -9.68 5.73
C LEU A 51 38.87 -9.24 5.87
N PRO A 52 38.53 -7.97 5.55
CA PRO A 52 37.15 -7.52 5.48
C PRO A 52 36.50 -7.90 4.15
N CYS A 53 35.28 -8.43 4.18
CA CYS A 53 34.48 -8.63 2.97
C CYS A 53 34.02 -7.28 2.38
N PRO A 54 34.29 -6.96 1.11
CA PRO A 54 33.84 -5.72 0.48
C PRO A 54 32.32 -5.50 0.50
N MET A 55 31.56 -6.59 0.38
CA MET A 55 30.11 -6.58 0.15
C MET A 55 29.32 -6.44 1.45
N CYS A 56 29.64 -7.25 2.47
CA CYS A 56 28.89 -7.29 3.72
C CYS A 56 29.68 -6.78 4.95
N LYS A 57 30.93 -6.36 4.77
CA LYS A 57 31.83 -5.83 5.81
C LYS A 57 32.19 -6.82 6.93
N THR A 58 31.76 -8.08 6.84
CA THR A 58 32.20 -9.13 7.78
C THR A 58 33.72 -9.30 7.70
N GLU A 59 34.37 -9.29 8.86
CA GLU A 59 35.83 -9.45 8.98
C GLU A 59 36.21 -10.88 9.32
N TYR A 60 37.30 -11.36 8.72
CA TYR A 60 37.84 -12.70 8.94
C TYR A 60 39.28 -12.63 9.40
N LEU A 61 39.57 -13.21 10.56
CA LEU A 61 40.93 -13.44 11.03
C LEU A 61 41.48 -14.70 10.33
N LEU A 62 42.61 -14.54 9.63
CA LEU A 62 43.21 -15.60 8.83
C LEU A 62 44.41 -16.22 9.54
N PRO A 63 44.63 -17.54 9.40
CA PRO A 63 45.85 -18.19 9.87
C PRO A 63 47.04 -17.87 8.95
N SER A 64 48.20 -18.47 9.23
CA SER A 64 49.45 -18.29 8.46
C SER A 64 49.32 -18.54 6.95
N GLU A 65 48.39 -19.41 6.56
CA GLU A 65 48.05 -19.75 5.18
C GLU A 65 47.20 -18.66 4.51
N GLY A 66 46.90 -17.56 5.20
CA GLY A 66 46.23 -16.37 4.68
C GLY A 66 44.95 -16.72 3.92
N ILE A 67 44.77 -16.10 2.74
CA ILE A 67 43.55 -16.25 1.93
C ILE A 67 43.40 -17.63 1.28
N TYR A 68 44.42 -18.50 1.35
CA TYR A 68 44.41 -19.78 0.65
C TYR A 68 43.51 -20.82 1.31
N VAL A 69 43.13 -20.57 2.57
CA VAL A 69 42.15 -21.35 3.33
C VAL A 69 40.75 -21.35 2.71
N PHE A 70 40.42 -20.30 1.94
CA PHE A 70 39.12 -20.20 1.29
C PHE A 70 39.03 -21.11 0.06
N PRO A 71 37.95 -21.89 -0.11
CA PRO A 71 37.81 -22.82 -1.22
C PRO A 71 37.75 -22.08 -2.57
N LYS A 72 38.27 -22.74 -3.61
CA LYS A 72 38.16 -22.26 -5.00
C LYS A 72 36.77 -22.60 -5.56
N ASP A 73 36.11 -21.65 -6.22
CA ASP A 73 34.84 -21.89 -6.91
C ASP A 73 35.06 -22.32 -8.37
N ALA A 74 35.18 -23.63 -8.59
CA ALA A 74 35.32 -24.16 -9.95
C ALA A 74 34.05 -23.99 -10.81
N THR A 75 32.88 -23.72 -10.20
CA THR A 75 31.61 -23.61 -10.93
C THR A 75 31.62 -22.41 -11.87
N ARG A 76 32.09 -21.26 -11.39
CA ARG A 76 32.20 -20.03 -12.18
C ARG A 76 33.03 -20.21 -13.44
N ARG A 77 34.19 -20.85 -13.30
CA ARG A 77 35.07 -21.20 -14.41
C ARG A 77 34.39 -22.10 -15.44
N ASN A 78 33.73 -23.17 -14.99
CA ASN A 78 33.04 -24.09 -15.89
C ASN A 78 31.90 -23.38 -16.65
N LEU A 79 31.21 -22.44 -15.99
CA LEU A 79 30.18 -21.62 -16.63
C LEU A 79 30.75 -20.62 -17.64
N ILE A 80 31.92 -20.04 -17.36
CA ILE A 80 32.63 -19.16 -18.31
C ILE A 80 32.98 -19.94 -19.58
N GLU A 81 33.59 -21.12 -19.47
CA GLU A 81 33.93 -21.95 -20.64
C GLU A 81 32.68 -22.36 -21.42
N PHE A 82 31.61 -22.74 -20.71
CA PHE A 82 30.32 -23.04 -21.31
C PHE A 82 29.71 -21.87 -22.08
N LEU A 83 29.73 -20.65 -21.51
CA LEU A 83 29.24 -19.46 -22.20
C LEU A 83 30.15 -19.04 -23.37
N ARG A 84 31.47 -19.19 -23.24
CA ARG A 84 32.42 -18.93 -24.33
C ARG A 84 32.12 -19.84 -25.52
N VAL A 85 31.96 -21.14 -25.30
CA VAL A 85 31.59 -22.08 -26.37
C VAL A 85 30.23 -21.77 -26.99
N ARG A 86 29.23 -21.37 -26.20
CA ARG A 86 27.88 -21.10 -26.73
C ARG A 86 27.71 -19.77 -27.43
N LYS A 87 28.34 -18.71 -26.94
CA LYS A 87 28.11 -17.33 -27.40
C LYS A 87 29.28 -16.74 -28.18
N ARG A 88 30.50 -17.27 -27.99
CA ARG A 88 31.77 -16.67 -28.43
C ARG A 88 32.73 -17.75 -28.96
N SER A 89 32.22 -18.74 -29.69
CA SER A 89 33.03 -19.86 -30.18
C SER A 89 34.17 -19.44 -31.11
N SER A 90 34.00 -18.31 -31.82
CA SER A 90 35.03 -17.68 -32.65
C SER A 90 36.23 -17.14 -31.85
N ASP A 91 36.04 -16.90 -30.56
CA ASP A 91 37.03 -16.25 -29.69
C ASP A 91 37.88 -17.29 -28.94
N ILE A 92 37.62 -18.58 -29.17
CA ILE A 92 38.33 -19.67 -28.52
C ILE A 92 39.59 -19.98 -29.33
N ILE A 93 40.73 -19.61 -28.76
CA ILE A 93 42.04 -19.85 -29.36
C ILE A 93 42.63 -21.20 -28.92
N CYS A 94 43.42 -21.80 -29.81
CA CYS A 94 44.19 -23.00 -29.55
C CYS A 94 45.29 -22.69 -28.54
N LYS A 95 45.36 -23.47 -27.45
CA LYS A 95 46.37 -23.31 -26.40
C LYS A 95 47.68 -24.07 -26.67
N ASP A 96 47.72 -24.87 -27.73
CA ASP A 96 48.80 -25.81 -28.03
C ASP A 96 49.61 -25.41 -29.28
N CYS A 97 49.30 -24.25 -29.89
CA CYS A 97 50.07 -23.68 -30.99
C CYS A 97 50.52 -22.25 -30.68
N PRO A 98 51.65 -21.79 -31.26
CA PRO A 98 52.13 -20.42 -31.08
C PRO A 98 51.36 -19.38 -31.90
N ASP A 99 50.54 -19.81 -32.87
CA ASP A 99 49.93 -18.95 -33.88
C ASP A 99 48.50 -18.47 -33.53
N ASP A 100 48.07 -18.63 -32.28
CA ASP A 100 46.72 -18.25 -31.77
C ASP A 100 45.56 -18.71 -32.69
N ASN A 101 45.74 -19.82 -33.39
CA ASN A 101 44.75 -20.36 -34.33
C ASN A 101 43.42 -20.63 -33.61
N ILE A 102 42.30 -20.36 -34.29
CA ILE A 102 40.96 -20.65 -33.74
C ILE A 102 40.85 -22.15 -33.44
N ALA A 103 40.44 -22.48 -32.22
CA ALA A 103 40.24 -23.85 -31.80
C ALA A 103 38.96 -24.42 -32.40
N SER A 104 39.07 -25.63 -32.94
CA SER A 104 37.95 -26.39 -33.49
C SER A 104 37.54 -27.56 -32.61
N GLU A 105 38.42 -27.98 -31.70
CA GLU A 105 38.32 -29.23 -30.94
C GLU A 105 38.73 -29.01 -29.48
N PHE A 106 38.20 -29.84 -28.58
CA PHE A 106 38.48 -29.80 -27.15
C PHE A 106 38.78 -31.21 -26.64
N CYS A 107 39.91 -31.38 -25.96
CA CYS A 107 40.24 -32.62 -25.27
C CYS A 107 39.75 -32.57 -23.81
N LYS A 108 38.93 -33.53 -23.40
CA LYS A 108 38.36 -33.59 -22.04
C LYS A 108 39.39 -33.94 -20.96
N GLU A 109 40.33 -34.82 -21.27
CA GLU A 109 41.34 -35.32 -20.32
C GLU A 109 42.46 -34.29 -20.11
N CYS A 110 42.89 -33.61 -21.17
CA CYS A 110 43.90 -32.56 -21.11
C CYS A 110 43.31 -31.20 -20.78
N TYR A 111 42.00 -31.01 -21.00
CA TYR A 111 41.31 -29.75 -20.84
C TYR A 111 41.96 -28.62 -21.64
N ILE A 112 42.17 -28.86 -22.92
CA ILE A 112 42.74 -27.88 -23.84
C ILE A 112 41.88 -27.78 -25.08
N PHE A 113 41.70 -26.54 -25.53
CA PHE A 113 41.15 -26.24 -26.84
C PHE A 113 42.30 -26.24 -27.85
N MET A 114 42.07 -26.91 -28.98
CA MET A 114 43.08 -27.16 -30.00
C MET A 114 42.51 -26.82 -31.38
N CYS A 115 43.37 -26.28 -32.25
CA CYS A 115 43.07 -26.22 -33.68
C CYS A 115 43.14 -27.63 -34.28
N LEU A 116 42.74 -27.75 -35.55
CA LEU A 116 42.72 -29.04 -36.24
C LEU A 116 44.10 -29.71 -36.30
N GLU A 117 45.17 -28.94 -36.49
CA GLU A 117 46.54 -29.45 -36.59
C GLU A 117 47.06 -29.99 -35.26
N CYS A 118 46.87 -29.23 -34.18
CA CYS A 118 47.22 -29.65 -32.82
C CYS A 118 46.42 -30.89 -32.42
N THR A 119 45.14 -30.97 -32.82
CA THR A 119 44.32 -32.17 -32.58
C THR A 119 44.87 -33.40 -33.30
N ARG A 120 45.35 -33.26 -34.54
CA ARG A 120 45.98 -34.36 -35.28
C ARG A 120 47.28 -34.81 -34.61
N ALA A 121 48.09 -33.89 -34.11
CA ALA A 121 49.28 -34.23 -33.33
C ALA A 121 48.89 -34.95 -32.02
N HIS A 122 47.90 -34.41 -31.30
CA HIS A 122 47.36 -34.97 -30.06
C HIS A 122 46.89 -36.42 -30.22
N ARG A 123 46.17 -36.73 -31.30
CA ARG A 123 45.68 -38.09 -31.57
C ARG A 123 46.77 -39.08 -31.99
N ARG A 124 47.92 -38.60 -32.48
CA ARG A 124 49.06 -39.45 -32.86
C ARG A 124 50.00 -39.76 -31.70
N SER A 125 50.01 -38.91 -30.68
CA SER A 125 50.83 -39.12 -29.48
C SER A 125 50.34 -40.32 -28.67
N LEU A 126 51.27 -41.19 -28.27
CA LEU A 126 50.97 -42.36 -27.43
C LEU A 126 50.29 -41.97 -26.11
N ALA A 127 50.64 -40.80 -25.56
CA ALA A 127 50.11 -40.31 -24.29
C ALA A 127 48.65 -39.82 -24.38
N SER A 128 48.15 -39.50 -25.58
CA SER A 128 46.87 -38.81 -25.75
C SER A 128 45.97 -39.36 -26.86
N ARG A 129 46.42 -40.39 -27.60
CA ARG A 129 45.65 -41.01 -28.69
C ARG A 129 44.28 -41.57 -28.28
N ASN A 130 44.12 -41.90 -26.99
CA ASN A 130 42.89 -42.46 -26.42
C ASN A 130 42.03 -41.40 -25.70
N HIS A 131 42.42 -40.13 -25.71
CA HIS A 131 41.63 -39.07 -25.07
C HIS A 131 40.34 -38.79 -25.86
N ALA A 132 39.29 -38.44 -25.13
CA ALA A 132 38.02 -38.02 -25.71
C ALA A 132 38.17 -36.58 -26.21
N VAL A 133 38.12 -36.42 -27.53
CA VAL A 133 38.15 -35.12 -28.22
C VAL A 133 36.77 -34.85 -28.82
N LEU A 134 36.23 -33.66 -28.53
CA LEU A 134 34.92 -33.19 -28.99
C LEU A 134 35.09 -31.92 -29.81
N SER A 135 34.35 -31.80 -30.91
CA SER A 135 34.34 -30.57 -31.69
C SER A 135 33.61 -29.45 -30.95
N VAL A 136 33.94 -28.19 -31.24
CA VAL A 136 33.25 -27.03 -30.66
C VAL A 136 31.75 -27.07 -30.97
N GLU A 137 31.36 -27.52 -32.17
CA GLU A 137 29.95 -27.69 -32.55
C GLU A 137 29.24 -28.75 -31.69
N GLN A 138 29.92 -29.84 -31.36
CA GLN A 138 29.38 -30.85 -30.43
C GLN A 138 29.25 -30.29 -29.02
N LEU A 139 30.23 -29.50 -28.56
CA LEU A 139 30.22 -28.88 -27.23
C LEU A 139 29.10 -27.84 -27.07
N GLN A 140 28.74 -27.10 -28.13
CA GLN A 140 27.62 -26.13 -28.09
C GLN A 140 26.29 -26.80 -27.68
N LYS A 141 26.12 -28.08 -28.05
CA LYS A 141 24.95 -28.91 -27.72
C LYS A 141 25.02 -29.53 -26.32
N GLN A 142 26.18 -29.47 -25.65
CA GLN A 142 26.38 -29.99 -24.29
C GLN A 142 26.04 -28.95 -23.21
N GLY A 143 25.94 -29.41 -21.97
CA GLY A 143 25.84 -28.55 -20.77
C GLY A 143 27.20 -28.27 -20.13
N PRO A 144 27.26 -27.42 -19.08
CA PRO A 144 28.53 -27.05 -18.41
C PRO A 144 29.25 -28.22 -17.73
N GLU A 145 28.56 -29.35 -17.55
CA GLU A 145 29.08 -30.60 -17.00
C GLU A 145 30.32 -31.13 -17.73
N ILE A 146 30.42 -30.87 -19.05
CA ILE A 146 31.57 -31.32 -19.85
C ILE A 146 32.88 -30.65 -19.42
N PHE A 147 32.79 -29.46 -18.82
CA PHE A 147 33.92 -28.68 -18.32
C PHE A 147 34.27 -29.00 -16.86
N LYS A 148 33.63 -29.99 -16.23
CA LYS A 148 34.00 -30.42 -14.88
C LYS A 148 35.32 -31.18 -14.90
N ARG A 149 36.31 -30.66 -14.16
CA ARG A 149 37.62 -31.30 -13.98
C ARG A 149 37.62 -32.23 -12.78
N ARG A 150 38.23 -33.41 -12.94
CA ARG A 150 38.56 -34.29 -11.82
C ARG A 150 39.75 -33.71 -11.06
N LEU A 151 39.57 -33.51 -9.75
CA LEU A 151 40.65 -33.02 -8.90
C LEU A 151 41.76 -34.06 -8.80
N LYS A 152 43.00 -33.59 -8.84
CA LYS A 152 44.20 -34.41 -8.79
C LYS A 152 44.92 -34.20 -7.46
N CYS A 153 45.56 -35.25 -6.96
CA CYS A 153 46.37 -35.21 -5.77
C CYS A 153 47.65 -34.41 -6.03
N ASN A 154 48.06 -33.60 -5.04
CA ASN A 154 49.25 -32.76 -5.09
C ASN A 154 50.37 -33.26 -4.16
N LYS A 155 50.16 -34.38 -3.47
CA LYS A 155 51.13 -34.91 -2.52
C LYS A 155 52.17 -35.77 -3.23
N GLN A 156 53.40 -35.66 -2.74
CA GLN A 156 54.59 -36.30 -3.27
C GLN A 156 54.48 -37.83 -3.34
N GLY A 157 54.85 -38.41 -4.48
CA GLY A 157 54.84 -39.84 -4.75
C GLY A 157 53.55 -40.35 -5.40
N HIS A 158 52.51 -39.52 -5.46
CA HIS A 158 51.25 -39.86 -6.13
C HIS A 158 50.58 -38.59 -6.68
N GLU A 159 51.39 -37.65 -7.17
CA GLU A 159 50.96 -36.46 -7.88
C GLU A 159 50.16 -36.85 -9.13
N GLY A 160 49.13 -36.08 -9.44
CA GLY A 160 48.35 -36.28 -10.64
C GLY A 160 47.29 -37.39 -10.56
N GLN A 161 47.33 -38.26 -9.54
CA GLN A 161 46.29 -39.26 -9.31
C GLN A 161 44.95 -38.62 -8.93
N HIS A 162 43.83 -39.19 -9.39
CA HIS A 162 42.51 -38.65 -9.11
C HIS A 162 42.10 -38.79 -7.63
N LEU A 163 41.50 -37.73 -7.10
CA LEU A 163 40.90 -37.72 -5.76
C LEU A 163 39.51 -38.35 -5.82
N SER A 164 39.43 -39.65 -5.56
CA SER A 164 38.20 -40.46 -5.69
C SER A 164 37.55 -40.82 -4.35
N PHE A 165 38.20 -40.51 -3.23
CA PHE A 165 37.73 -40.88 -1.89
C PHE A 165 37.76 -39.66 -0.95
N TYR A 166 37.00 -39.74 0.14
CA TYR A 166 36.95 -38.73 1.19
C TYR A 166 37.30 -39.37 2.54
N CYS A 167 38.15 -38.72 3.33
CA CYS A 167 38.43 -39.15 4.69
C CYS A 167 37.54 -38.38 5.69
N ALA A 168 36.59 -39.07 6.33
CA ALA A 168 35.64 -38.50 7.28
C ALA A 168 36.13 -38.47 8.74
N LYS A 169 37.41 -38.79 8.98
CA LYS A 169 38.01 -38.63 10.32
C LYS A 169 38.05 -37.15 10.68
N LYS A 170 37.48 -36.77 11.83
CA LYS A 170 37.52 -35.41 12.37
C LYS A 170 38.95 -34.90 12.46
N GLY A 171 39.20 -33.70 11.93
CA GLY A 171 40.55 -33.13 11.82
C GLY A 171 41.36 -33.62 10.60
N CYS A 172 40.80 -34.48 9.76
CA CYS A 172 41.37 -34.86 8.47
C CYS A 172 40.51 -34.39 7.29
N GLU A 173 39.20 -34.69 7.30
CA GLU A 173 38.11 -34.10 6.47
C GLU A 173 38.53 -33.57 5.08
N LYS A 174 39.13 -34.44 4.27
CA LYS A 174 39.69 -34.05 2.96
C LYS A 174 39.55 -35.14 1.91
N MET A 175 39.61 -34.69 0.66
CA MET A 175 39.61 -35.55 -0.51
C MET A 175 40.99 -36.21 -0.69
N ILE A 176 41.01 -37.51 -1.00
CA ILE A 176 42.22 -38.33 -1.09
C ILE A 176 42.20 -39.24 -2.33
N CYS A 177 43.36 -39.58 -2.87
CA CYS A 177 43.49 -40.54 -3.98
C CYS A 177 43.63 -41.97 -3.45
N THR A 178 43.60 -42.97 -4.35
CA THR A 178 43.79 -44.38 -3.99
C THR A 178 45.10 -44.61 -3.23
N SER A 179 46.21 -44.00 -3.66
CA SER A 179 47.50 -44.17 -2.96
C SER A 179 47.50 -43.59 -1.54
N CYS A 180 46.81 -42.45 -1.32
CA CYS A 180 46.66 -41.86 0.00
C CYS A 180 45.91 -42.76 0.98
N THR A 181 44.97 -43.59 0.50
CA THR A 181 44.22 -44.53 1.34
C THR A 181 45.12 -45.59 1.97
N VAL A 182 46.21 -45.94 1.27
CA VAL A 182 47.18 -46.96 1.72
C VAL A 182 48.32 -46.32 2.52
N CYS A 183 48.82 -45.17 2.09
CA CYS A 183 50.04 -44.59 2.67
C CYS A 183 49.79 -43.84 3.99
N ASP A 184 48.69 -43.08 4.07
CA ASP A 184 48.50 -42.11 5.16
C ASP A 184 47.16 -42.21 5.87
N HIS A 185 46.13 -42.69 5.17
CA HIS A 185 44.75 -42.73 5.69
C HIS A 185 44.32 -44.16 5.99
N ASP A 186 45.22 -44.91 6.62
CA ASP A 186 44.99 -46.31 6.96
C ASP A 186 43.90 -46.46 8.03
N LYS A 187 43.04 -47.48 7.88
CA LYS A 187 41.93 -47.76 8.79
C LYS A 187 42.40 -48.07 10.21
N ASN A 188 43.55 -48.72 10.39
CA ASN A 188 44.09 -49.04 11.72
C ASN A 188 44.51 -47.77 12.49
N ARG A 189 44.75 -46.66 11.79
CA ARG A 189 45.00 -45.33 12.38
C ARG A 189 43.72 -44.53 12.61
N GLY A 190 42.55 -45.18 12.54
CA GLY A 190 41.23 -44.59 12.79
C GLY A 190 40.73 -43.69 11.66
N HIS A 191 41.28 -43.81 10.44
CA HIS A 191 40.76 -43.07 9.29
C HIS A 191 39.53 -43.76 8.71
N ILE A 192 38.47 -42.98 8.49
CA ILE A 192 37.22 -43.44 7.90
C ILE A 192 37.23 -42.99 6.43
N ILE A 193 37.33 -43.94 5.51
CA ILE A 193 37.38 -43.66 4.07
C ILE A 193 36.02 -43.98 3.46
N GLN A 194 35.45 -43.01 2.74
CA GLN A 194 34.20 -43.13 2.00
C GLN A 194 34.40 -42.84 0.51
N ASN A 195 33.53 -43.38 -0.34
CA ASN A 195 33.52 -43.05 -1.76
C ASN A 195 33.06 -41.59 -1.95
N MET A 196 33.73 -40.85 -2.84
CA MET A 196 33.39 -39.44 -3.07
C MET A 196 31.96 -39.23 -3.58
N ASN A 197 31.43 -40.15 -4.39
CA ASN A 197 30.08 -40.02 -4.92
C ASN A 197 29.03 -40.17 -3.82
N ASP A 198 29.24 -41.09 -2.87
CA ASP A 198 28.33 -41.30 -1.75
C ASP A 198 28.32 -40.06 -0.83
N VAL A 199 29.52 -39.54 -0.51
CA VAL A 199 29.67 -38.29 0.26
C VAL A 199 29.06 -37.11 -0.46
N HIS A 200 29.18 -37.03 -1.80
CA HIS A 200 28.54 -35.98 -2.59
C HIS A 200 27.01 -36.01 -2.45
N VAL A 201 26.40 -37.19 -2.54
CA VAL A 201 24.95 -37.35 -2.37
C VAL A 201 24.52 -36.98 -0.94
N GLU A 202 25.25 -37.45 0.07
CA GLU A 202 25.00 -37.14 1.48
C GLU A 202 25.06 -35.64 1.76
N LYS A 203 26.16 -34.97 1.37
CA LYS A 203 26.35 -33.53 1.58
C LYS A 203 25.34 -32.68 0.80
N LYS A 204 24.92 -33.13 -0.38
CA LYS A 204 23.84 -32.47 -1.11
C LYS A 204 22.50 -32.60 -0.36
N HIS A 205 22.21 -33.78 0.19
CA HIS A 205 21.00 -34.00 0.97
C HIS A 205 20.96 -33.18 2.27
N GLU A 206 22.11 -33.02 2.95
CA GLU A 206 22.25 -32.12 4.11
C GLU A 206 21.84 -30.68 3.76
N LEU A 207 22.35 -30.14 2.63
CA LEU A 207 21.97 -28.81 2.16
C LEU A 207 20.49 -28.71 1.79
N ASP A 208 19.95 -29.70 1.06
CA ASP A 208 18.54 -29.73 0.68
C ASP A 208 17.62 -29.74 1.91
N LYS A 209 18.03 -30.39 3.01
CA LYS A 209 17.29 -30.37 4.29
C LYS A 209 17.28 -28.98 4.90
N ILE A 210 18.43 -28.30 4.95
CA ILE A 210 18.54 -26.93 5.47
C ILE A 210 17.71 -25.96 4.61
N PHE A 211 17.77 -26.09 3.28
CA PHE A 211 16.96 -25.26 2.38
C PHE A 211 15.47 -25.42 2.64
N ARG A 212 14.96 -26.64 2.82
CA ARG A 212 13.54 -26.86 3.14
C ARG A 212 13.12 -26.17 4.44
N MET A 213 13.96 -26.21 5.47
CA MET A 213 13.70 -25.52 6.73
C MET A 213 13.67 -24.00 6.54
N LEU A 214 14.68 -23.43 5.86
CA LEU A 214 14.74 -21.99 5.59
C LEU A 214 13.60 -21.50 4.69
N GLU A 215 13.15 -22.31 3.73
CA GLU A 215 11.98 -22.00 2.90
C GLU A 215 10.69 -21.89 3.71
N GLU A 216 10.54 -22.71 4.75
CA GLU A 216 9.43 -22.62 5.69
C GLU A 216 9.53 -21.37 6.55
N ASP A 217 10.71 -21.08 7.11
CA ASP A 217 10.96 -19.86 7.88
C ASP A 217 10.69 -18.60 7.04
N VAL A 218 11.09 -18.58 5.77
CA VAL A 218 10.81 -17.46 4.86
C VAL A 218 9.31 -17.29 4.61
N LYS A 219 8.53 -18.38 4.51
CA LYS A 219 7.07 -18.31 4.38
C LYS A 219 6.45 -17.72 5.63
N ILE A 220 6.87 -18.18 6.81
CA ILE A 220 6.40 -17.66 8.11
C ILE A 220 6.75 -16.19 8.25
N ALA A 221 7.99 -15.79 7.97
CA ALA A 221 8.45 -14.41 8.06
C ALA A 221 7.67 -13.47 7.13
N LYS A 222 7.37 -13.90 5.89
CA LYS A 222 6.56 -13.12 4.95
C LYS A 222 5.14 -12.90 5.45
N GLU A 223 4.52 -13.94 6.02
CA GLU A 223 3.18 -13.84 6.57
C GLU A 223 3.17 -12.92 7.81
N LEU A 224 4.11 -13.10 8.74
CA LEU A 224 4.27 -12.23 9.91
C LEU A 224 4.53 -10.78 9.52
N HIS A 225 5.35 -10.54 8.49
CA HIS A 225 5.60 -9.21 7.97
C HIS A 225 4.32 -8.56 7.46
N LYS A 226 3.56 -9.28 6.62
CA LYS A 226 2.25 -8.82 6.12
C LYS A 226 1.27 -8.52 7.25
N GLN A 227 1.20 -9.39 8.25
CA GLN A 227 0.33 -9.18 9.43
C GLN A 227 0.78 -7.98 10.26
N THR A 228 2.10 -7.78 10.41
CA THR A 228 2.66 -6.62 11.12
C THR A 228 2.35 -5.32 10.40
N GLU A 229 2.56 -5.26 9.08
CA GLU A 229 2.17 -4.10 8.26
C GLU A 229 0.67 -3.82 8.40
N GLN A 230 -0.15 -4.88 8.43
CA GLN A 230 -1.58 -4.73 8.62
C GLN A 230 -1.96 -4.21 10.01
N GLU A 231 -1.26 -4.62 11.07
CA GLU A 231 -1.51 -4.08 12.41
C GLU A 231 -1.03 -2.64 12.59
N MET A 232 0.08 -2.27 11.94
CA MET A 232 0.47 -0.85 11.85
C MET A 232 -0.66 -0.04 11.23
N VAL A 233 -1.25 -0.57 10.16
CA VAL A 233 -2.41 0.06 9.54
C VAL A 233 -3.57 0.16 10.53
N ASN A 234 -3.90 -0.92 11.25
CA ASN A 234 -4.98 -0.93 12.26
C ASN A 234 -4.76 0.06 13.41
N LEU A 235 -3.51 0.34 13.79
CA LEU A 235 -3.20 1.33 14.81
C LEU A 235 -3.44 2.76 14.32
N ASP A 236 -2.95 3.12 13.14
CA ASP A 236 -3.19 4.45 12.54
C ASP A 236 -4.72 4.68 12.32
N ILE A 237 -5.43 3.61 12.01
CA ILE A 237 -6.89 3.59 11.94
C ILE A 237 -7.50 3.88 13.30
N LYS A 238 -7.04 3.18 14.33
CA LYS A 238 -7.61 3.27 15.67
C LYS A 238 -7.32 4.64 16.28
N GLU A 239 -6.16 5.21 15.98
CA GLU A 239 -5.83 6.60 16.26
C GLU A 239 -6.91 7.53 15.71
N PHE A 240 -7.24 7.42 14.41
CA PHE A 240 -8.30 8.25 13.81
C PHE A 240 -9.66 8.04 14.47
N GLU A 241 -10.06 6.80 14.75
CA GLU A 241 -11.33 6.51 15.43
C GLU A 241 -11.40 7.16 16.82
N VAL A 242 -10.30 7.07 17.58
CA VAL A 242 -10.20 7.68 18.92
C VAL A 242 -10.17 9.21 18.83
N GLU A 243 -9.48 9.80 17.85
CA GLU A 243 -9.53 11.24 17.58
C GLU A 243 -10.97 11.70 17.27
N GLN A 244 -11.70 10.95 16.44
CA GLN A 244 -13.09 11.27 16.11
C GLN A 244 -14.02 11.14 17.34
N GLU A 245 -13.87 10.09 18.14
CA GLU A 245 -14.62 9.91 19.39
C GLU A 245 -14.37 11.06 20.38
N LEU A 246 -13.11 11.53 20.46
CA LEU A 246 -12.72 12.68 21.26
C LEU A 246 -13.40 13.95 20.76
N ASP A 247 -13.31 14.25 19.46
CA ASP A 247 -13.93 15.43 18.86
C ASP A 247 -15.46 15.43 19.06
N ASP A 248 -16.11 14.28 18.86
CA ASP A 248 -17.55 14.13 19.07
C ASP A 248 -17.93 14.33 20.55
N ALA A 249 -17.11 13.86 21.50
CA ALA A 249 -17.35 14.07 22.93
C ALA A 249 -17.26 15.55 23.32
N VAL A 250 -16.26 16.26 22.81
CA VAL A 250 -16.11 17.70 23.03
C VAL A 250 -17.26 18.48 22.38
N LYS A 251 -17.62 18.12 21.14
CA LYS A 251 -18.73 18.77 20.41
C LYS A 251 -20.06 18.62 21.15
N ARG A 252 -20.37 17.44 21.69
CA ARG A 252 -21.59 17.25 22.51
C ARG A 252 -21.64 18.20 23.71
N CYS A 253 -20.51 18.43 24.38
CA CYS A 253 -20.43 19.35 25.50
C CYS A 253 -20.62 20.82 25.06
N HIS A 254 -19.98 21.20 23.95
CA HIS A 254 -20.15 22.52 23.34
C HIS A 254 -21.62 22.77 22.99
N ASP A 255 -22.28 21.83 22.32
CA ASP A 255 -23.68 21.95 21.92
C ASP A 255 -24.62 22.10 23.14
N MET A 256 -24.34 21.42 24.25
CA MET A 256 -25.10 21.60 25.49
C MET A 256 -24.95 23.01 26.09
N ILE A 257 -23.73 23.56 26.09
CA ILE A 257 -23.48 24.92 26.58
C ILE A 257 -24.18 25.95 25.68
N GLU A 258 -24.12 25.76 24.36
CA GLU A 258 -24.75 26.65 23.40
C GLU A 258 -26.28 26.64 23.50
N ARG A 259 -26.91 25.47 23.65
CA ARG A 259 -28.37 25.37 23.92
C ARG A 259 -28.75 26.14 25.19
N ARG A 260 -27.96 25.99 26.27
CA ARG A 260 -28.23 26.72 27.52
C ARG A 260 -28.13 28.23 27.33
N ARG A 261 -27.20 28.70 26.49
CA ARG A 261 -27.08 30.12 26.14
C ARG A 261 -28.32 30.61 25.40
N GLU A 262 -28.84 29.83 24.46
CA GLU A 262 -30.06 30.15 23.69
C GLU A 262 -31.30 30.23 24.60
N ASP A 263 -31.50 29.25 25.49
CA ASP A 263 -32.59 29.26 26.47
C ASP A 263 -32.59 30.54 27.32
N LEU A 264 -31.41 30.96 27.77
CA LEU A 264 -31.27 32.16 28.60
C LEU A 264 -31.56 33.44 27.80
N ARG A 265 -31.13 33.50 26.53
CA ARG A 265 -31.44 34.62 25.63
C ARG A 265 -32.93 34.73 25.37
N GLU A 266 -33.60 33.61 25.13
CA GLU A 266 -35.05 33.58 24.93
C GLU A 266 -35.79 34.08 26.19
N LYS A 267 -35.38 33.63 27.38
CA LYS A 267 -35.95 34.13 28.64
C LYS A 267 -35.78 35.64 28.81
N VAL A 268 -34.60 36.19 28.49
CA VAL A 268 -34.37 37.63 28.53
C VAL A 268 -35.29 38.36 27.56
N ALA A 269 -35.46 37.85 26.35
CA ALA A 269 -36.36 38.44 25.35
C ALA A 269 -37.83 38.46 25.84
N ILE A 270 -38.33 37.34 26.36
CA ILE A 270 -39.69 37.21 26.88
C ILE A 270 -39.94 38.19 28.04
N LEU A 271 -39.06 38.22 29.04
CA LEU A 271 -39.21 39.10 30.20
C LEU A 271 -39.17 40.58 29.79
N THR A 272 -38.28 40.92 28.84
CA THR A 272 -38.17 42.29 28.32
C THR A 272 -39.44 42.70 27.58
N ASP A 273 -39.96 41.85 26.70
CA ASP A 273 -41.16 42.16 25.92
C ASP A 273 -42.40 42.28 26.80
N ALA A 274 -42.58 41.35 27.75
CA ALA A 274 -43.67 41.42 28.72
C ALA A 274 -43.64 42.74 29.51
N LYS A 275 -42.46 43.18 29.96
CA LYS A 275 -42.33 44.45 30.68
C LYS A 275 -42.57 45.66 29.78
N LYS A 276 -42.04 45.65 28.54
CA LYS A 276 -42.31 46.71 27.56
C LYS A 276 -43.81 46.84 27.27
N SER A 277 -44.51 45.73 27.09
CA SER A 277 -45.96 45.71 26.84
C SER A 277 -46.75 46.28 28.03
N SER A 278 -46.38 45.92 29.27
CA SER A 278 -46.97 46.53 30.47
C SER A 278 -46.74 48.05 30.55
N LEU A 279 -45.53 48.51 30.22
CA LEU A 279 -45.20 49.93 30.20
C LEU A 279 -45.95 50.69 29.09
N ARG A 280 -46.10 50.11 27.90
CA ARG A 280 -46.89 50.68 26.80
C ARG A 280 -48.35 50.86 27.20
N ALA A 281 -48.99 49.83 27.76
CA ALA A 281 -50.37 49.91 28.22
C ALA A 281 -50.57 51.01 29.28
N ARG A 282 -49.60 51.17 30.20
CA ARG A 282 -49.62 52.28 31.17
C ARG A 282 -49.45 53.64 30.50
N ALA A 283 -48.57 53.74 29.50
CA ALA A 283 -48.38 54.98 28.74
C ALA A 283 -49.68 55.39 28.03
N GLU A 284 -50.37 54.46 27.37
CA GLU A 284 -51.66 54.67 26.71
C GLU A 284 -52.75 55.13 27.70
N GLN A 285 -52.82 54.52 28.89
CA GLN A 285 -53.76 54.94 29.94
C GLN A 285 -53.48 56.38 30.42
N LEU A 286 -52.21 56.74 30.59
CA LEU A 286 -51.82 58.10 30.98
C LEU A 286 -52.12 59.11 29.88
N GLU A 287 -51.87 58.76 28.62
CA GLU A 287 -52.16 59.60 27.46
C GLU A 287 -53.65 59.85 27.31
N SER A 288 -54.48 58.80 27.45
CA SER A 288 -55.95 58.93 27.45
C SER A 288 -56.45 59.83 28.58
N PHE A 289 -55.87 59.72 29.77
CA PHE A 289 -56.20 60.62 30.89
C PHE A 289 -55.80 62.07 30.61
N ILE A 290 -54.60 62.30 30.07
CA ILE A 290 -54.11 63.64 29.68
C ILE A 290 -55.06 64.26 28.65
N GLN A 291 -55.41 63.53 27.59
CA GLN A 291 -56.36 64.00 26.57
C GLN A 291 -57.73 64.29 27.18
N GLY A 292 -58.23 63.42 28.06
CA GLY A 292 -59.53 63.60 28.73
C GLY A 292 -59.59 64.84 29.62
N VAL A 293 -58.53 65.14 30.37
CA VAL A 293 -58.45 66.34 31.22
C VAL A 293 -58.25 67.60 30.37
N THR A 294 -57.36 67.54 29.38
CA THR A 294 -57.04 68.70 28.51
C THR A 294 -58.27 69.11 27.70
N GLY A 295 -58.94 68.15 27.04
CA GLY A 295 -60.17 68.45 26.28
C GLY A 295 -61.33 68.91 27.17
N ALA A 296 -61.49 68.35 28.37
CA ALA A 296 -62.52 68.82 29.31
C ALA A 296 -62.24 70.26 29.77
N ARG A 297 -60.96 70.62 29.95
CA ARG A 297 -60.54 71.98 30.30
C ARG A 297 -60.82 72.96 29.17
N GLU A 298 -60.34 72.68 27.95
CA GLU A 298 -60.56 73.54 26.78
C GLU A 298 -62.05 73.78 26.52
N PHE A 299 -62.87 72.73 26.58
CA PHE A 299 -64.32 72.86 26.42
C PHE A 299 -64.93 73.73 27.54
N SER A 300 -64.51 73.55 28.79
CA SER A 300 -65.00 74.35 29.91
C SER A 300 -64.59 75.82 29.79
N GLU A 301 -63.35 76.10 29.40
CA GLU A 301 -62.83 77.46 29.18
C GLU A 301 -63.61 78.17 28.06
N ASN A 302 -63.91 77.48 26.96
CA ASN A 302 -64.72 78.05 25.87
C ASN A 302 -66.14 78.40 26.33
N ILE A 303 -66.81 77.51 27.06
CA ILE A 303 -68.14 77.79 27.61
C ILE A 303 -68.08 78.98 28.58
N MET A 304 -67.13 78.99 29.52
CA MET A 304 -66.98 80.09 30.49
C MET A 304 -66.70 81.45 29.84
N THR A 305 -66.09 81.48 28.65
CA THR A 305 -65.69 82.71 27.97
C THR A 305 -66.78 83.25 27.03
N HIS A 306 -67.52 82.36 26.37
CA HIS A 306 -68.35 82.73 25.22
C HIS A 306 -69.86 82.59 25.42
N THR A 307 -70.35 81.93 26.47
CA THR A 307 -71.80 81.81 26.73
C THR A 307 -72.33 82.93 27.61
N ASP A 308 -73.58 83.34 27.40
CA ASP A 308 -74.28 84.26 28.30
C ASP A 308 -74.77 83.57 29.60
N VAL A 309 -75.32 84.35 30.54
CA VAL A 309 -75.76 83.87 31.86
C VAL A 309 -76.85 82.80 31.75
N SER A 310 -77.79 82.95 30.82
CA SER A 310 -78.90 82.01 30.64
C SER A 310 -78.49 80.70 29.94
N GLU A 311 -77.49 80.76 29.07
CA GLU A 311 -76.92 79.59 28.37
C GLU A 311 -75.92 78.81 29.23
N PHE A 312 -75.18 79.50 30.12
CA PHE A 312 -74.16 78.88 30.97
C PHE A 312 -74.77 77.98 32.06
N VAL A 313 -75.81 78.45 32.75
CA VAL A 313 -76.35 77.78 33.95
C VAL A 313 -76.80 76.33 33.69
N PRO A 314 -77.49 76.00 32.57
CA PRO A 314 -77.80 74.62 32.22
C PRO A 314 -76.56 73.75 31.97
N LEU A 315 -75.50 74.31 31.37
CA LEU A 315 -74.27 73.59 31.04
C LEU A 315 -73.35 73.36 32.26
N HIS A 316 -73.38 74.27 33.24
CA HIS A 316 -72.57 74.19 34.46
C HIS A 316 -72.68 72.83 35.16
N THR A 317 -73.91 72.30 35.30
CA THR A 317 -74.13 71.03 36.01
C THR A 317 -73.42 69.87 35.32
N THR A 318 -73.40 69.86 33.99
CA THR A 318 -72.74 68.82 33.19
C THR A 318 -71.21 68.96 33.25
N LEU A 319 -70.69 70.17 33.10
CA LEU A 319 -69.26 70.48 33.22
C LEU A 319 -68.72 70.11 34.61
N TYR A 320 -69.40 70.59 35.65
CA TYR A 320 -69.02 70.35 37.04
C TYR A 320 -69.01 68.87 37.36
N ARG A 321 -70.04 68.10 36.93
CA ARG A 321 -70.04 66.64 37.12
C ARG A 321 -68.86 65.97 36.41
N ARG A 322 -68.58 66.31 35.15
CA ARG A 322 -67.47 65.70 34.40
C ARG A 322 -66.10 66.02 35.02
N LEU A 323 -65.86 67.28 35.35
CA LEU A 323 -64.62 67.71 36.01
C LEU A 323 -64.46 67.07 37.40
N LYS A 324 -65.54 67.01 38.19
CA LYS A 324 -65.53 66.32 39.49
C LYS A 324 -65.17 64.84 39.35
N VAL A 325 -65.65 64.16 38.30
CA VAL A 325 -65.25 62.76 38.02
C VAL A 325 -63.77 62.66 37.69
N LEU A 326 -63.24 63.55 36.83
CA LEU A 326 -61.82 63.55 36.47
C LEU A 326 -60.90 63.85 37.67
N THR A 327 -61.31 64.73 38.59
CA THR A 327 -60.54 65.04 39.82
C THR A 327 -60.40 63.85 40.78
N LYS A 328 -61.30 62.85 40.68
CA LYS A 328 -61.22 61.63 41.49
C LYS A 328 -60.22 60.62 40.96
N HIS A 329 -59.74 60.76 39.72
CA HIS A 329 -58.74 59.87 39.14
C HIS A 329 -57.34 60.33 39.58
N HIS A 330 -56.71 59.57 40.48
CA HIS A 330 -55.38 59.90 40.99
C HIS A 330 -54.29 59.19 40.19
N VAL A 331 -53.46 59.96 39.49
CA VAL A 331 -52.25 59.45 38.85
C VAL A 331 -51.20 59.17 39.92
N LYS A 332 -50.72 57.92 40.01
CA LYS A 332 -49.60 57.55 40.88
C LYS A 332 -48.34 58.30 40.43
N LYS A 333 -47.72 59.04 41.36
CA LYS A 333 -46.50 59.86 41.12
C LYS A 333 -45.20 59.04 41.03
N THR A 334 -45.25 57.73 41.28
CA THR A 334 -44.10 56.84 41.25
C THR A 334 -44.23 55.78 40.16
N MET A 335 -43.09 55.40 39.58
CA MET A 335 -42.97 54.33 38.59
C MET A 335 -41.95 53.31 39.10
N GLN A 336 -42.40 52.10 39.36
CA GLN A 336 -41.52 50.96 39.66
C GLN A 336 -41.20 50.23 38.35
N ILE A 337 -39.92 50.16 38.03
CA ILE A 337 -39.41 49.46 36.85
C ILE A 337 -38.57 48.28 37.33
N GLU A 338 -39.02 47.08 37.02
CA GLU A 338 -38.23 45.86 37.18
C GLU A 338 -37.59 45.55 35.83
N SER A 339 -36.28 45.32 35.83
CA SER A 339 -35.52 44.99 34.63
C SER A 339 -34.97 43.55 34.75
N PRO A 340 -34.86 42.80 33.64
CA PRO A 340 -34.20 41.51 33.66
C PRO A 340 -32.75 41.65 34.14
N ALA A 341 -32.32 40.73 35.01
CA ALA A 341 -30.94 40.65 35.49
C ALA A 341 -30.39 39.25 35.20
N PHE A 342 -29.10 39.17 34.88
CA PHE A 342 -28.38 37.90 34.74
C PHE A 342 -27.40 37.76 35.91
N GLU A 343 -27.58 36.71 36.70
CA GLU A 343 -26.67 36.37 37.80
C GLU A 343 -25.85 35.14 37.39
N PRO A 344 -24.56 35.30 37.04
CA PRO A 344 -23.73 34.18 36.65
C PRO A 344 -23.37 33.31 37.86
N THR A 345 -23.59 32.00 37.75
CA THR A 345 -23.03 31.03 38.71
C THR A 345 -21.51 31.02 38.57
N ARG A 346 -20.80 31.32 39.67
CA ARG A 346 -19.34 31.19 39.73
C ARG A 346 -18.98 29.74 40.00
N MET A 347 -18.58 29.01 38.96
CA MET A 347 -18.20 27.59 39.07
C MET A 347 -16.75 27.36 39.57
N GLU A 348 -15.96 28.43 39.73
CA GLU A 348 -14.57 28.40 40.22
C GLU A 348 -13.75 27.21 39.66
N GLY A 349 -13.10 26.42 40.53
CA GLY A 349 -12.29 25.26 40.14
C GLY A 349 -13.08 24.03 39.70
N ASP A 350 -14.39 23.98 39.93
CA ASP A 350 -15.22 22.79 39.67
C ASP A 350 -15.44 22.58 38.17
N PHE A 351 -15.61 23.66 37.41
CA PHE A 351 -15.65 23.56 35.95
C PHE A 351 -14.32 23.08 35.38
N HIS A 352 -13.20 23.55 35.94
CA HIS A 352 -11.88 23.08 35.52
C HIS A 352 -11.68 21.58 35.83
N ARG A 353 -12.17 21.10 36.98
CA ARG A 353 -12.13 19.68 37.36
C ARG A 353 -13.01 18.83 36.44
N PHE A 354 -14.21 19.32 36.10
CA PHE A 354 -15.09 18.69 35.12
C PHE A 354 -14.38 18.53 33.77
N VAL A 355 -13.79 19.61 33.24
CA VAL A 355 -13.06 19.59 31.96
C VAL A 355 -11.89 18.61 31.99
N LYS A 356 -11.10 18.59 33.08
CA LYS A 356 -10.01 17.61 33.24
C LYS A 356 -10.50 16.15 33.33
N GLY A 357 -11.74 15.94 33.77
CA GLY A 357 -12.37 14.62 33.87
C GLY A 357 -13.08 14.14 32.61
N MET A 358 -13.13 14.94 31.53
CA MET A 358 -13.91 14.63 30.31
C MET A 358 -13.38 13.44 29.48
N GLY A 359 -12.28 12.82 29.89
CA GLY A 359 -11.76 11.62 29.26
C GLY A 359 -10.31 11.36 29.64
N ASN A 360 -9.82 10.15 29.38
CA ASN A 360 -8.40 9.82 29.48
C ASN A 360 -8.00 8.94 28.30
N VAL A 361 -6.80 9.16 27.77
CA VAL A 361 -6.24 8.33 26.71
C VAL A 361 -5.38 7.25 27.35
N THR A 362 -5.73 5.99 27.13
CA THR A 362 -5.02 4.85 27.71
C THR A 362 -4.71 3.82 26.63
N THR A 363 -3.57 3.15 26.74
CA THR A 363 -3.24 2.01 25.88
C THR A 363 -3.92 0.74 26.41
N VAL A 364 -4.69 0.06 25.57
CA VAL A 364 -5.26 -1.26 25.89
C VAL A 364 -4.36 -2.33 25.27
N THR A 365 -3.83 -3.23 26.09
CA THR A 365 -3.01 -4.34 25.58
C THR A 365 -3.91 -5.46 25.11
N HIS A 366 -3.87 -5.76 23.81
CA HIS A 366 -4.53 -6.93 23.25
C HIS A 366 -3.48 -7.99 22.92
N ASN A 367 -3.58 -9.16 23.57
CA ASN A 367 -2.75 -10.30 23.22
C ASN A 367 -3.34 -10.99 21.99
N LYS A 368 -2.94 -10.55 20.80
CA LYS A 368 -3.29 -11.22 19.54
C LYS A 368 -2.19 -12.22 19.20
N GLN A 369 -2.51 -13.51 19.26
CA GLN A 369 -1.67 -14.52 18.64
C GLN A 369 -1.77 -14.35 17.12
N LEU A 370 -0.64 -14.10 16.48
CA LEU A 370 -0.52 -14.05 15.03
C LEU A 370 -0.80 -15.46 14.50
N CYS A 371 -1.96 -15.64 13.89
CA CYS A 371 -2.45 -16.93 13.42
C CYS A 371 -1.87 -17.23 12.04
N THR A 372 -1.31 -18.43 11.85
CA THR A 372 -0.72 -18.89 10.58
C THR A 372 -1.67 -19.75 9.74
N THR A 373 -2.94 -19.90 10.14
CA THR A 373 -3.88 -20.77 9.44
C THR A 373 -4.80 -20.02 8.48
N ARG A 374 -4.88 -20.53 7.24
CA ARG A 374 -5.82 -20.12 6.20
C ARG A 374 -7.25 -20.46 6.63
N GLY A 375 -8.07 -19.44 6.88
CA GLY A 375 -9.51 -19.60 7.03
C GLY A 375 -10.20 -19.54 5.66
N HIS A 376 -10.63 -20.68 5.14
CA HIS A 376 -11.71 -20.76 4.15
C HIS A 376 -13.03 -20.94 4.91
N SER A 377 -14.03 -20.11 4.61
CA SER A 377 -15.42 -20.40 4.99
C SER A 377 -16.34 -20.02 3.84
N ASP A 378 -16.87 -21.05 3.18
CA ASP A 378 -17.93 -20.98 2.17
C ASP A 378 -19.26 -20.58 2.81
N VAL A 379 -19.94 -19.59 2.22
CA VAL A 379 -21.37 -19.35 2.45
C VAL A 379 -22.07 -19.12 1.10
N SER A 380 -23.15 -19.88 0.92
CA SER A 380 -24.02 -20.01 -0.25
C SER A 380 -24.46 -18.67 -0.88
N LEU A 381 -24.35 -18.59 -2.22
CA LEU A 381 -24.88 -17.52 -3.06
C LEU A 381 -26.21 -17.96 -3.68
N ALA A 382 -27.30 -17.31 -3.29
CA ALA A 382 -28.60 -17.45 -3.94
C ALA A 382 -28.75 -16.43 -5.08
N SER A 383 -28.96 -16.96 -6.29
CA SER A 383 -29.74 -16.45 -7.43
C SER A 383 -29.81 -14.93 -7.66
N LEU A 384 -29.07 -14.43 -8.65
CA LEU A 384 -29.29 -13.11 -9.28
C LEU A 384 -29.56 -13.29 -10.78
N ARG A 385 -30.80 -13.00 -11.19
CA ARG A 385 -31.28 -13.05 -12.58
C ARG A 385 -30.56 -12.02 -13.46
N ASN A 386 -30.40 -12.35 -14.74
CA ASN A 386 -29.93 -11.44 -15.78
C ASN A 386 -31.07 -10.52 -16.22
N THR A 387 -31.02 -9.26 -15.80
CA THR A 387 -31.75 -8.15 -16.42
C THR A 387 -30.70 -7.18 -16.96
N GLN A 388 -30.80 -6.81 -18.23
CA GLN A 388 -30.19 -5.56 -18.72
C GLN A 388 -30.87 -4.44 -17.93
N ALA A 389 -30.09 -3.72 -17.13
CA ALA A 389 -30.60 -2.70 -16.23
C ALA A 389 -30.82 -1.40 -17.01
N GLU A 390 -32.00 -0.82 -16.87
CA GLU A 390 -32.34 0.51 -17.38
C GLU A 390 -31.23 1.53 -16.99
N GLY A 391 -30.71 2.28 -17.97
CA GLY A 391 -29.76 3.38 -17.74
C GLY A 391 -28.31 3.18 -18.20
N ASP A 392 -27.92 2.02 -18.72
CA ASP A 392 -26.59 1.85 -19.36
C ASP A 392 -26.52 2.62 -20.69
N VAL A 393 -25.36 3.21 -20.99
CA VAL A 393 -25.13 3.97 -22.25
C VAL A 393 -24.12 3.22 -23.10
N ARG A 394 -24.37 3.11 -24.41
CA ARG A 394 -23.46 2.41 -25.34
C ARG A 394 -22.79 3.39 -26.30
N HIS A 395 -21.48 3.20 -26.49
CA HIS A 395 -20.65 3.91 -27.45
C HIS A 395 -19.98 2.90 -28.37
N GLY A 396 -20.66 2.56 -29.48
CA GLY A 396 -20.25 1.44 -30.34
C GLY A 396 -20.32 0.11 -29.59
N GLU A 397 -19.21 -0.63 -29.54
CA GLU A 397 -19.11 -1.91 -28.83
C GLU A 397 -18.94 -1.78 -27.31
N ILE A 398 -18.65 -0.56 -26.81
CA ILE A 398 -18.37 -0.33 -25.40
C ILE A 398 -19.64 0.07 -24.67
N THR A 399 -19.95 -0.65 -23.60
CA THR A 399 -21.04 -0.37 -22.67
C THR A 399 -20.50 0.42 -21.47
N CYS A 400 -21.08 1.58 -21.20
CA CYS A 400 -20.83 2.37 -20.00
C CYS A 400 -21.91 2.04 -18.97
N PRO A 401 -21.63 1.20 -17.96
CA PRO A 401 -22.65 0.77 -17.03
C PRO A 401 -23.01 1.91 -16.09
N ASN A 402 -24.28 2.12 -15.77
CA ASN A 402 -24.72 3.12 -14.78
C ASN A 402 -24.62 2.58 -13.34
N ILE A 403 -23.40 2.56 -12.80
CA ILE A 403 -23.12 2.09 -11.43
C ILE A 403 -22.98 3.27 -10.45
N THR A 404 -23.30 3.00 -9.20
CA THR A 404 -23.15 3.91 -8.05
C THR A 404 -22.43 3.15 -6.92
N PHE A 405 -22.07 3.82 -5.82
CA PHE A 405 -21.65 3.14 -4.60
C PHE A 405 -22.85 2.48 -3.91
N ASP A 406 -22.73 1.20 -3.54
CA ASP A 406 -23.75 0.49 -2.76
C ASP A 406 -23.72 1.01 -1.32
N SER A 407 -24.72 1.85 -0.97
CA SER A 407 -24.83 2.50 0.34
C SER A 407 -24.82 1.51 1.51
N ASN A 408 -25.29 0.27 1.28
CA ASN A 408 -25.32 -0.77 2.30
C ASN A 408 -23.94 -1.37 2.57
N THR A 409 -22.98 -1.18 1.66
CA THR A 409 -21.60 -1.71 1.80
C THR A 409 -20.61 -0.66 2.32
N VAL A 410 -21.02 0.61 2.42
CA VAL A 410 -20.10 1.69 2.82
C VAL A 410 -19.55 1.39 4.20
N HIS A 411 -18.23 1.45 4.37
CA HIS A 411 -17.60 1.28 5.69
C HIS A 411 -18.12 2.31 6.70
N GLN A 412 -18.18 2.00 8.00
CA GLN A 412 -18.83 2.86 9.01
C GLN A 412 -18.25 4.28 9.13
N TYR A 413 -16.97 4.46 8.83
CA TYR A 413 -16.27 5.77 8.81
C TYR A 413 -16.11 6.35 7.41
N ARG A 414 -16.93 5.94 6.46
CA ARG A 414 -16.98 6.48 5.11
C ARG A 414 -18.34 7.05 4.85
N ASP A 415 -18.36 8.05 3.97
CA ASP A 415 -19.59 8.71 3.60
C ASP A 415 -19.77 8.65 2.08
N VAL A 416 -21.02 8.60 1.65
CA VAL A 416 -21.39 8.59 0.25
C VAL A 416 -22.44 9.68 0.03
N SER A 417 -22.25 10.49 -1.02
CA SER A 417 -23.19 11.54 -1.40
C SER A 417 -24.59 10.98 -1.67
N GLU A 418 -25.61 11.84 -1.56
CA GLU A 418 -27.02 11.43 -1.70
C GLU A 418 -27.32 10.78 -3.07
N ASP A 419 -26.63 11.21 -4.13
CA ASP A 419 -26.73 10.64 -5.47
C ASP A 419 -25.99 9.29 -5.65
N GLY A 420 -25.25 8.85 -4.64
CA GLY A 420 -24.46 7.62 -4.66
C GLY A 420 -23.21 7.69 -5.54
N LYS A 421 -22.78 8.87 -5.99
CA LYS A 421 -21.70 9.04 -6.99
C LYS A 421 -20.36 9.45 -6.40
N THR A 422 -20.31 9.99 -5.19
CA THR A 422 -19.08 10.45 -4.52
C THR A 422 -18.88 9.75 -3.19
N LEU A 423 -17.74 9.07 -3.02
CA LEU A 423 -17.31 8.41 -1.80
C LEU A 423 -16.23 9.27 -1.12
N LYS A 424 -16.40 9.52 0.18
CA LYS A 424 -15.51 10.36 0.98
C LYS A 424 -14.90 9.58 2.14
N ASN A 425 -13.65 9.89 2.46
CA ASN A 425 -13.00 9.30 3.64
C ASN A 425 -13.33 9.99 4.97
N GLN A 426 -14.02 11.14 4.93
CA GLN A 426 -14.48 11.89 6.10
C GLN A 426 -16.00 11.74 6.27
N SER A 427 -16.47 11.56 7.51
CA SER A 427 -17.90 11.56 7.82
C SER A 427 -18.42 13.00 7.84
N ILE A 428 -19.44 13.31 7.02
CA ILE A 428 -20.18 14.57 7.17
C ILE A 428 -21.04 14.40 8.42
N GLY A 429 -20.74 15.20 9.46
CA GLY A 429 -21.24 15.06 10.83
C GLY A 429 -22.77 15.08 11.03
N GLY A 430 -23.43 14.02 10.59
CA GLY A 430 -24.78 13.62 10.95
C GLY A 430 -24.76 12.12 11.18
N GLN A 431 -24.84 11.70 12.44
CA GLN A 431 -25.19 10.31 12.76
C GLN A 431 -26.54 10.01 12.11
N ARG A 432 -26.55 9.39 10.93
CA ARG A 432 -27.70 8.57 10.55
C ARG A 432 -27.73 7.46 11.59
N LEU A 433 -28.70 7.50 12.47
CA LEU A 433 -29.09 6.36 13.30
C LEU A 433 -29.53 5.25 12.34
N ILE A 434 -28.64 4.32 12.04
CA ILE A 434 -28.88 3.23 11.09
C ILE A 434 -29.23 1.96 11.87
N GLY A 435 -30.33 1.33 11.49
CA GLY A 435 -30.86 0.13 12.14
C GLY A 435 -29.93 -1.08 12.05
N SER A 436 -30.05 -1.99 13.02
CA SER A 436 -29.18 -3.14 13.29
C SER A 436 -29.07 -4.22 12.18
N ASN A 437 -29.64 -4.01 10.99
CA ASN A 437 -29.74 -4.99 9.90
C ASN A 437 -28.94 -4.65 8.63
N GLU A 438 -28.21 -3.53 8.57
CA GLU A 438 -27.42 -3.15 7.39
C GLU A 438 -26.04 -3.85 7.36
N ARG A 439 -25.76 -4.60 6.28
CA ARG A 439 -24.50 -5.34 6.08
C ARG A 439 -23.37 -4.43 5.55
N ARG A 440 -22.93 -3.48 6.37
CA ARG A 440 -21.76 -2.62 6.07
C ARG A 440 -20.46 -3.41 6.07
N LEU A 441 -19.50 -3.00 5.24
CA LEU A 441 -18.13 -3.54 5.27
C LEU A 441 -17.49 -3.23 6.63
N LYS A 442 -16.83 -4.24 7.20
CA LYS A 442 -16.18 -4.14 8.51
C LYS A 442 -14.68 -3.89 8.41
N ASN A 443 -14.04 -4.41 7.37
CA ASN A 443 -12.59 -4.37 7.21
C ASN A 443 -12.18 -3.46 6.04
N TYR A 444 -12.81 -3.65 4.87
CA TYR A 444 -12.48 -2.89 3.67
C TYR A 444 -12.96 -1.44 3.78
N ARG A 445 -12.04 -0.50 3.63
CA ARG A 445 -12.25 0.93 3.91
C ARG A 445 -12.81 1.69 2.72
N GLY A 446 -14.01 1.33 2.32
CA GLY A 446 -14.57 1.84 1.09
C GLY A 446 -16.00 1.43 0.85
N ALA A 447 -16.33 1.22 -0.42
CA ALA A 447 -17.62 0.75 -0.87
C ALA A 447 -17.46 -0.18 -2.08
N ILE A 448 -18.44 -1.05 -2.28
CA ILE A 448 -18.60 -1.87 -3.49
C ILE A 448 -19.54 -1.12 -4.45
N SER A 449 -19.40 -1.33 -5.76
CA SER A 449 -20.41 -0.85 -6.72
C SER A 449 -21.80 -1.44 -6.43
N SER A 450 -22.85 -0.73 -6.84
CA SER A 450 -24.26 -1.15 -6.69
C SER A 450 -24.62 -2.41 -7.49
N ARG A 451 -23.82 -2.75 -8.50
CA ARG A 451 -23.98 -3.96 -9.32
C ARG A 451 -22.65 -4.46 -9.87
N PRO A 452 -22.54 -5.76 -10.19
CA PRO A 452 -21.35 -6.30 -10.81
C PRO A 452 -21.32 -6.02 -12.31
N LEU A 453 -20.13 -6.11 -12.89
CA LEU A 453 -19.93 -6.26 -14.33
C LEU A 453 -19.99 -7.75 -14.66
N LYS A 454 -20.90 -8.12 -15.58
CA LYS A 454 -21.18 -9.53 -15.94
C LYS A 454 -21.58 -9.66 -17.40
N GLY A 455 -21.34 -10.85 -17.96
CA GLY A 455 -21.66 -11.19 -19.34
C GLY A 455 -20.57 -10.80 -20.33
N PRO A 456 -20.66 -11.26 -21.59
CA PRO A 456 -19.69 -10.94 -22.62
C PRO A 456 -19.81 -9.47 -23.06
N GLY A 457 -18.68 -8.79 -23.21
CA GLY A 457 -18.61 -7.45 -23.79
C GLY A 457 -17.45 -6.61 -23.28
N LYS A 458 -17.50 -5.31 -23.63
CA LYS A 458 -16.56 -4.28 -23.19
C LYS A 458 -17.28 -3.31 -22.26
N PHE A 459 -16.80 -3.14 -21.03
CA PHE A 459 -17.39 -2.28 -20.01
C PHE A 459 -16.45 -1.15 -19.66
N TYR A 460 -16.91 0.10 -19.72
CA TYR A 460 -16.07 1.27 -19.44
C TYR A 460 -16.71 2.23 -18.44
N PHE A 461 -15.93 2.69 -17.46
CA PHE A 461 -16.31 3.78 -16.57
C PHE A 461 -15.08 4.61 -16.21
N GLU A 462 -15.32 5.81 -15.69
CA GLU A 462 -14.28 6.70 -15.22
C GLU A 462 -14.44 6.97 -13.72
N VAL A 463 -13.31 7.22 -13.06
CA VAL A 463 -13.24 7.56 -11.65
C VAL A 463 -12.40 8.82 -11.52
N LEU A 464 -13.01 9.89 -11.03
CA LEU A 464 -12.31 11.09 -10.61
C LEU A 464 -11.84 10.89 -9.17
N VAL A 465 -10.56 11.09 -8.92
CA VAL A 465 -9.94 11.02 -7.61
C VAL A 465 -9.36 12.39 -7.28
N ASP A 466 -9.93 13.04 -6.28
CA ASP A 466 -9.48 14.33 -5.75
C ASP A 466 -9.00 14.14 -4.32
N PHE A 467 -7.75 14.50 -4.03
CA PHE A 467 -7.22 14.41 -2.68
C PHE A 467 -6.30 15.55 -2.28
N GLN A 468 -6.30 15.84 -0.98
CA GLN A 468 -5.38 16.74 -0.31
C GLN A 468 -4.65 15.98 0.82
N ILE A 469 -3.33 15.96 0.76
CA ILE A 469 -2.47 15.45 1.83
C ILE A 469 -2.40 16.52 2.93
N THR A 470 -2.84 16.19 4.14
CA THR A 470 -2.84 17.09 5.31
C THR A 470 -1.66 16.84 6.24
N LYS A 471 -1.16 15.60 6.30
CA LYS A 471 0.06 15.21 7.02
C LYS A 471 0.96 14.39 6.07
N PRO A 472 2.30 14.44 6.20
CA PRO A 472 3.20 13.68 5.32
C PRO A 472 2.86 12.18 5.30
N LEU A 473 2.97 11.57 4.12
CA LEU A 473 2.72 10.14 3.92
C LEU A 473 4.03 9.36 3.89
N ASP A 474 3.98 8.15 4.44
CA ASP A 474 5.01 7.13 4.37
C ASP A 474 4.63 6.00 3.38
N ASN A 475 5.48 4.97 3.29
CA ASN A 475 5.26 3.82 2.41
C ASN A 475 4.19 2.85 2.88
N VAL A 476 3.58 3.00 4.07
CA VAL A 476 2.42 2.21 4.49
C VAL A 476 1.09 2.92 4.20
N ASN A 477 1.13 4.20 3.83
CA ASN A 477 -0.08 4.98 3.60
C ASN A 477 -0.63 4.85 2.15
N PHE A 478 -1.59 3.94 1.93
CA PHE A 478 -2.42 3.91 0.71
C PHE A 478 -3.38 5.10 0.63
N VAL A 479 -3.38 5.90 -0.43
CA VAL A 479 -4.29 7.05 -0.56
C VAL A 479 -5.68 6.60 -1.03
N PHE A 480 -5.72 5.81 -2.10
CA PHE A 480 -6.94 5.21 -2.66
C PHE A 480 -6.67 3.83 -3.25
N GLU A 481 -7.74 3.07 -3.44
CA GLU A 481 -7.74 1.81 -4.18
C GLU A 481 -8.98 1.75 -5.09
N ILE A 482 -8.78 1.41 -6.36
CA ILE A 482 -9.84 1.10 -7.32
C ILE A 482 -9.58 -0.32 -7.79
N GLY A 483 -10.40 -1.25 -7.31
CA GLY A 483 -10.21 -2.68 -7.49
C GLY A 483 -11.32 -3.33 -8.30
N PHE A 484 -11.03 -4.52 -8.80
CA PHE A 484 -11.99 -5.46 -9.37
C PHE A 484 -11.86 -6.76 -8.58
N SER A 485 -12.88 -7.15 -7.82
CA SER A 485 -12.83 -8.33 -6.95
C SER A 485 -14.13 -9.13 -6.96
N ARG A 486 -14.13 -10.29 -6.31
CA ARG A 486 -15.36 -11.03 -5.99
C ARG A 486 -16.00 -10.39 -4.78
N ARG A 487 -17.34 -10.32 -4.76
CA ARG A 487 -18.08 -9.66 -3.66
C ARG A 487 -17.74 -10.21 -2.27
N HIS A 488 -17.53 -11.51 -2.13
CA HIS A 488 -17.21 -12.14 -0.85
C HIS A 488 -15.75 -11.93 -0.42
N ASP A 489 -14.86 -11.65 -1.36
CA ASP A 489 -13.44 -11.47 -1.06
C ASP A 489 -13.15 -10.04 -0.56
N VAL A 490 -13.98 -9.05 -0.92
CA VAL A 490 -13.73 -7.63 -0.62
C VAL A 490 -13.44 -7.37 0.86
N ASP A 491 -14.25 -7.91 1.77
CA ASP A 491 -14.18 -7.59 3.21
C ASP A 491 -13.25 -8.51 4.00
N ILE A 492 -12.43 -9.34 3.34
CA ILE A 492 -11.46 -10.22 4.02
C ILE A 492 -10.35 -9.40 4.69
N GLY A 493 -9.97 -8.27 4.09
CA GLY A 493 -8.90 -7.40 4.57
C GLY A 493 -9.21 -5.93 4.35
N HIS A 494 -8.23 -5.07 4.62
CA HIS A 494 -8.40 -3.62 4.47
C HIS A 494 -8.23 -3.11 3.04
N TYR A 495 -7.65 -3.96 2.18
CA TYR A 495 -7.39 -3.74 0.77
C TYR A 495 -7.69 -5.03 -0.01
N VAL A 496 -7.82 -4.92 -1.33
CA VAL A 496 -8.03 -6.11 -2.20
C VAL A 496 -6.77 -6.51 -2.98
N TYR A 497 -5.74 -5.68 -3.07
CA TYR A 497 -4.57 -5.95 -3.94
C TYR A 497 -3.80 -7.25 -3.65
N ASP A 498 -3.86 -7.74 -2.42
CA ASP A 498 -3.18 -8.95 -1.96
C ASP A 498 -3.98 -10.24 -2.25
N GLN A 499 -5.24 -10.09 -2.68
CA GLN A 499 -6.12 -11.20 -2.99
C GLN A 499 -5.80 -11.79 -4.36
N SER A 500 -5.79 -13.11 -4.46
CA SER A 500 -5.51 -13.82 -5.71
C SER A 500 -6.59 -13.63 -6.78
N THR A 501 -7.79 -13.20 -6.37
CA THR A 501 -8.98 -13.02 -7.22
C THR A 501 -9.24 -11.55 -7.57
N ALA A 502 -8.36 -10.64 -7.15
CA ALA A 502 -8.55 -9.21 -7.32
C ALA A 502 -7.46 -8.54 -8.16
N TRP A 503 -7.85 -7.48 -8.86
CA TRP A 503 -6.94 -6.59 -9.60
C TRP A 503 -7.10 -5.19 -9.05
N SER A 504 -6.01 -4.57 -8.61
CA SER A 504 -6.04 -3.33 -7.86
C SER A 504 -5.21 -2.25 -8.57
N PHE A 505 -5.80 -1.07 -8.71
CA PHE A 505 -5.12 0.15 -9.05
C PHE A 505 -5.16 1.09 -7.84
N CYS A 506 -4.02 1.47 -7.30
CA CYS A 506 -3.94 2.22 -6.04
C CYS A 506 -2.84 3.28 -6.06
N ALA A 507 -2.86 4.19 -5.09
CA ALA A 507 -1.77 5.14 -4.89
C ALA A 507 -1.12 4.95 -3.51
N GLN A 508 0.22 4.85 -3.48
CA GLN A 508 1.02 4.65 -2.27
C GLN A 508 2.44 5.20 -2.51
N GLN A 509 3.10 5.68 -1.45
CA GLN A 509 4.47 6.17 -1.57
C GLN A 509 5.41 5.05 -2.05
N CYS A 510 6.30 5.40 -2.97
CA CYS A 510 7.27 4.50 -3.55
C CYS A 510 8.67 4.80 -3.01
N ASP A 511 9.37 3.77 -2.54
CA ASP A 511 10.74 3.91 -2.05
C ASP A 511 11.75 4.25 -3.15
N GLU A 512 11.50 3.83 -4.40
CA GLU A 512 12.37 4.11 -5.54
C GLU A 512 12.30 5.58 -5.95
N HIS A 513 11.09 6.15 -6.00
CA HIS A 513 10.84 7.51 -6.48
C HIS A 513 10.75 8.55 -5.36
N LYS A 514 10.70 8.12 -4.10
CA LYS A 514 10.52 8.94 -2.88
C LYS A 514 9.31 9.90 -2.95
N GLN A 515 8.28 9.51 -3.68
CA GLN A 515 7.05 10.27 -3.90
C GLN A 515 5.85 9.32 -3.98
N LEU A 516 4.64 9.87 -4.04
CA LEU A 516 3.44 9.08 -4.24
C LEU A 516 3.45 8.52 -5.66
N CYS A 517 3.32 7.20 -5.79
CA CYS A 517 3.15 6.54 -7.07
C CYS A 517 1.76 5.93 -7.17
N GLN A 518 1.27 5.85 -8.40
CA GLN A 518 0.13 5.03 -8.79
C GLN A 518 0.63 3.64 -9.20
N TRP A 519 -0.07 2.59 -8.76
CA TRP A 519 0.36 1.20 -8.84
C TRP A 519 -0.74 0.33 -9.41
N CYS A 520 -0.37 -0.60 -10.29
CA CYS A 520 -1.18 -1.76 -10.64
C CYS A 520 -0.66 -3.00 -9.93
N ARG A 521 -1.52 -3.66 -9.17
CA ARG A 521 -1.21 -4.80 -8.31
C ARG A 521 -2.20 -5.94 -8.49
N HIS A 522 -1.71 -7.16 -8.30
CA HIS A 522 -2.52 -8.37 -8.33
C HIS A 522 -1.83 -9.45 -7.51
N ASN A 523 -2.59 -10.14 -6.65
CA ASN A 523 -2.09 -11.27 -5.86
C ASN A 523 -0.82 -10.92 -5.06
N GLY A 524 -0.82 -9.72 -4.45
CA GLY A 524 0.27 -9.20 -3.64
C GLY A 524 1.53 -8.80 -4.43
N ARG A 525 1.47 -8.81 -5.77
CA ARG A 525 2.61 -8.43 -6.63
C ARG A 525 2.41 -7.05 -7.23
N ASN A 526 3.49 -6.27 -7.25
CA ASN A 526 3.59 -5.02 -8.00
C ASN A 526 3.82 -5.35 -9.49
N LEU A 527 2.90 -4.94 -10.36
CA LEU A 527 2.98 -5.22 -11.80
C LEU A 527 3.51 -4.02 -12.59
N ALA A 528 3.05 -2.82 -12.24
CA ALA A 528 3.49 -1.56 -12.83
C ALA A 528 3.28 -0.43 -11.84
N HIS A 529 4.08 0.62 -11.94
CA HIS A 529 3.82 1.88 -11.25
C HIS A 529 4.28 3.08 -12.07
N ALA A 530 3.85 4.28 -11.68
CA ALA A 530 4.49 5.52 -12.10
C ALA A 530 4.33 6.61 -11.02
N PRO A 531 5.20 7.64 -11.00
CA PRO A 531 4.99 8.83 -10.21
C PRO A 531 3.60 9.44 -10.40
N LEU A 532 3.00 9.88 -9.30
CA LEU A 532 1.70 10.56 -9.26
C LEU A 532 1.85 11.99 -8.74
N SER A 533 2.39 12.16 -7.53
CA SER A 533 2.55 13.46 -6.88
C SER A 533 3.53 13.38 -5.70
N SER A 534 3.81 14.50 -5.05
CA SER A 534 4.54 14.52 -3.77
C SER A 534 3.76 13.82 -2.66
N ALA A 535 4.46 13.20 -1.72
CA ALA A 535 3.88 12.62 -0.49
C ALA A 535 3.83 13.63 0.67
N SER A 536 4.18 14.89 0.43
CA SER A 536 4.28 15.93 1.47
C SER A 536 2.93 16.54 1.83
N ALA A 537 2.78 16.99 3.07
CA ALA A 537 1.64 17.79 3.50
C ALA A 537 1.46 19.03 2.63
N GLY A 538 0.20 19.37 2.33
CA GLY A 538 -0.19 20.45 1.43
C GLY A 538 -0.32 20.03 -0.04
N THR A 539 0.13 18.82 -0.42
CA THR A 539 -0.06 18.32 -1.79
C THR A 539 -1.54 18.15 -2.10
N VAL A 540 -2.00 18.74 -3.19
CA VAL A 540 -3.33 18.53 -3.76
C VAL A 540 -3.17 17.85 -5.12
N SER A 541 -4.05 16.91 -5.43
CA SER A 541 -4.01 16.20 -6.69
C SER A 541 -5.42 15.82 -7.12
N GLN A 542 -5.71 16.06 -8.40
CA GLN A 542 -6.98 15.69 -9.02
C GLN A 542 -6.68 14.92 -10.31
N ASN A 543 -7.09 13.66 -10.37
CA ASN A 543 -6.86 12.81 -11.54
C ASN A 543 -8.11 12.03 -11.94
N THR A 544 -8.34 11.87 -13.23
CA THR A 544 -9.39 10.99 -13.75
C THR A 544 -8.77 9.73 -14.33
N TYR A 545 -9.30 8.57 -13.93
CA TYR A 545 -8.86 7.27 -14.39
C TYR A 545 -10.00 6.55 -15.11
N GLY A 546 -9.73 6.04 -16.31
CA GLY A 546 -10.67 5.23 -17.08
C GLY A 546 -10.36 3.76 -16.93
N PHE A 547 -11.40 2.93 -16.78
CA PHE A 547 -11.26 1.49 -16.62
C PHE A 547 -12.07 0.78 -17.68
N LEU A 548 -11.39 0.02 -18.54
CA LEU A 548 -12.01 -0.80 -19.59
C LEU A 548 -11.85 -2.28 -19.25
N LEU A 549 -12.95 -2.96 -18.93
CA LEU A 549 -13.01 -4.41 -18.80
C LEU A 549 -13.43 -5.03 -20.13
N GLU A 550 -12.59 -5.89 -20.68
CA GLU A 550 -12.86 -6.66 -21.90
C GLU A 550 -12.95 -8.15 -21.52
N THR A 551 -14.18 -8.66 -21.39
CA THR A 551 -14.39 -9.99 -20.81
C THR A 551 -13.94 -11.12 -21.73
N GLU A 552 -14.07 -10.95 -23.05
CA GLU A 552 -13.69 -11.97 -24.02
C GLU A 552 -12.15 -12.10 -24.09
N GLN A 553 -11.45 -10.98 -24.05
CA GLN A 553 -9.99 -10.92 -24.03
C GLN A 553 -9.42 -11.17 -22.62
N LYS A 554 -10.26 -11.25 -21.59
CA LYS A 554 -9.88 -11.41 -20.17
C LYS A 554 -8.89 -10.35 -19.71
N ARG A 555 -9.20 -9.07 -19.98
CA ARG A 555 -8.32 -7.94 -19.69
C ARG A 555 -9.05 -6.81 -18.99
N ILE A 556 -8.33 -6.12 -18.11
CA ILE A 556 -8.74 -4.81 -17.56
C ILE A 556 -7.65 -3.83 -17.95
N THR A 557 -7.99 -2.79 -18.69
CA THR A 557 -7.05 -1.71 -19.03
C THR A 557 -7.36 -0.48 -18.22
N VAL A 558 -6.34 0.03 -17.54
CA VAL A 558 -6.37 1.30 -16.80
C VAL A 558 -5.82 2.39 -17.70
N TYR A 559 -6.58 3.46 -17.84
CA TYR A 559 -6.22 4.67 -18.56
C TYR A 559 -6.06 5.82 -17.57
N ASP A 560 -4.99 6.57 -17.73
CA ASP A 560 -4.82 7.85 -17.09
C ASP A 560 -5.47 8.91 -18.00
N CYS A 561 -6.71 9.25 -17.71
CA CYS A 561 -7.50 10.15 -18.55
C CYS A 561 -7.04 11.60 -18.42
N THR A 562 -6.42 11.97 -17.29
CA THR A 562 -5.77 13.27 -17.10
C THR A 562 -4.64 13.46 -18.11
N PHE A 563 -3.76 12.46 -18.22
CA PHE A 563 -2.61 12.49 -19.13
C PHE A 563 -2.88 11.85 -20.49
N LYS A 564 -4.13 11.47 -20.77
CA LYS A 564 -4.60 10.89 -22.06
C LYS A 564 -3.74 9.72 -22.54
N LYS A 565 -3.38 8.82 -21.64
CA LYS A 565 -2.51 7.67 -21.94
C LYS A 565 -3.02 6.39 -21.31
N LYS A 566 -2.71 5.26 -21.96
CA LYS A 566 -2.84 3.95 -21.33
C LYS A 566 -1.80 3.82 -20.22
N PHE A 567 -2.25 3.44 -19.02
CA PHE A 567 -1.36 3.21 -17.89
C PHE A 567 -0.86 1.76 -17.87
N TYR A 568 -1.79 0.81 -17.77
CA TYR A 568 -1.45 -0.61 -17.68
C TYR A 568 -2.62 -1.49 -18.13
N THR A 569 -2.34 -2.71 -18.57
CA THR A 569 -3.37 -3.72 -18.86
C THR A 569 -3.13 -4.95 -18.00
N PHE A 570 -4.08 -5.29 -17.13
CA PHE A 570 -4.14 -6.58 -16.48
C PHE A 570 -4.54 -7.65 -17.50
N HIS A 571 -3.83 -8.76 -17.50
CA HIS A 571 -4.10 -9.92 -18.34
C HIS A 571 -4.58 -11.10 -17.50
N ASN A 572 -5.21 -12.08 -18.15
CA ASN A 572 -5.72 -13.29 -17.51
C ASN A 572 -6.73 -12.99 -16.39
N VAL A 573 -7.56 -11.96 -16.60
CA VAL A 573 -8.62 -11.59 -15.66
C VAL A 573 -9.68 -12.70 -15.61
N ASP A 574 -9.91 -13.25 -14.42
CA ASP A 574 -10.92 -14.30 -14.24
C ASP A 574 -12.33 -13.69 -14.23
N VAL A 575 -12.97 -13.75 -15.39
CA VAL A 575 -14.36 -13.31 -15.61
C VAL A 575 -15.36 -14.48 -15.60
N SER A 576 -14.97 -15.66 -15.09
CA SER A 576 -15.86 -16.84 -15.00
C SER A 576 -17.06 -16.61 -14.08
N ARG A 577 -16.94 -15.69 -13.13
CA ARG A 577 -18.02 -15.20 -12.26
C ARG A 577 -18.15 -13.67 -12.40
N PRO A 578 -19.25 -13.07 -11.92
CA PRO A 578 -19.40 -11.62 -11.90
C PRO A 578 -18.24 -10.94 -11.14
N ILE A 579 -17.78 -9.81 -11.66
CA ILE A 579 -16.68 -9.02 -11.08
C ILE A 579 -17.24 -7.69 -10.58
N TRP A 580 -16.84 -7.29 -9.38
CA TRP A 580 -17.33 -6.07 -8.74
C TRP A 580 -16.23 -5.03 -8.72
N PRO A 581 -16.47 -3.85 -9.32
CA PRO A 581 -15.71 -2.65 -9.00
C PRO A 581 -15.81 -2.34 -7.50
N VAL A 582 -14.68 -2.09 -6.86
CA VAL A 582 -14.57 -1.74 -5.44
C VAL A 582 -13.68 -0.51 -5.29
N PHE A 583 -13.98 0.32 -4.29
CA PHE A 583 -13.38 1.64 -4.18
C PHE A 583 -13.02 1.92 -2.73
N GLY A 584 -11.73 2.02 -2.46
CA GLY A 584 -11.14 2.30 -1.15
C GLY A 584 -10.63 3.73 -1.10
N CYS A 585 -10.91 4.41 0.00
CA CYS A 585 -10.30 5.71 0.32
C CYS A 585 -9.83 5.63 1.78
N HIS A 586 -8.58 6.01 2.06
CA HIS A 586 -7.96 5.70 3.34
C HIS A 586 -7.39 6.93 4.04
N TRP A 587 -6.84 6.73 5.24
CA TRP A 587 -6.14 7.74 6.06
C TRP A 587 -6.84 9.09 6.24
N PRO A 588 -8.06 9.16 6.77
CA PRO A 588 -8.73 10.44 7.01
C PRO A 588 -8.00 11.39 7.99
N SER A 589 -7.07 10.88 8.81
CA SER A 589 -6.16 11.69 9.65
C SER A 589 -5.00 12.34 8.87
N LYS A 590 -4.65 11.83 7.68
CA LYS A 590 -3.51 12.30 6.86
C LYS A 590 -3.92 12.79 5.47
N VAL A 591 -5.09 12.40 4.96
CA VAL A 591 -5.58 12.69 3.61
C VAL A 591 -7.05 13.05 3.67
N LYS A 592 -7.47 14.08 2.95
CA LYS A 592 -8.87 14.30 2.59
C LYS A 592 -9.06 13.86 1.15
N ILE A 593 -10.00 12.97 0.87
CA ILE A 593 -10.18 12.42 -0.48
C ILE A 593 -11.65 12.21 -0.80
N ASP A 594 -11.99 12.60 -2.03
CA ASP A 594 -13.27 12.38 -2.69
C ASP A 594 -13.02 11.51 -3.95
N ILE A 595 -13.74 10.39 -4.05
CA ILE A 595 -13.74 9.50 -5.22
C ILE A 595 -15.10 9.61 -5.89
N THR A 596 -15.15 10.14 -7.10
CA THR A 596 -16.39 10.37 -7.86
C THR A 596 -16.48 9.47 -9.09
N LEU A 597 -17.58 8.73 -9.22
CA LEU A 597 -17.86 7.86 -10.36
C LEU A 597 -18.47 8.62 -11.53
N LYS A 598 -17.94 8.39 -12.73
CA LYS A 598 -18.54 8.78 -14.01
C LYS A 598 -18.90 7.53 -14.79
N THR A 599 -20.20 7.32 -14.98
CA THR A 599 -20.80 6.04 -15.41
C THR A 599 -22.06 6.30 -16.22
N GLY A 600 -22.53 5.35 -17.04
CA GLY A 600 -23.76 5.55 -17.82
C GLY A 600 -23.73 6.85 -18.63
N ALA A 601 -24.73 7.71 -18.41
CA ALA A 601 -24.88 9.01 -19.10
C ALA A 601 -23.79 10.03 -18.79
N ASP A 602 -23.03 9.86 -17.69
CA ASP A 602 -21.90 10.74 -17.37
C ASP A 602 -20.76 10.60 -18.41
N ILE A 603 -20.72 9.46 -19.13
CA ILE A 603 -19.75 9.19 -20.20
C ILE A 603 -20.35 9.66 -21.54
N VAL A 604 -20.03 10.89 -21.93
CA VAL A 604 -20.52 11.50 -23.18
C VAL A 604 -19.82 10.95 -24.43
N SER A 605 -18.57 10.48 -24.30
CA SER A 605 -17.84 9.84 -25.40
C SER A 605 -16.68 8.98 -24.89
N ILE A 606 -16.30 7.95 -25.63
CA ILE A 606 -15.09 7.17 -25.35
C ILE A 606 -13.86 7.91 -25.86
N PRO A 607 -12.85 8.18 -25.02
CA PRO A 607 -11.67 8.92 -25.42
C PRO A 607 -10.95 8.34 -26.65
N ASN A 608 -10.62 9.18 -27.62
CA ASN A 608 -10.05 8.76 -28.91
C ASN A 608 -8.74 7.98 -28.79
N TYR A 609 -7.90 8.29 -27.80
CA TYR A 609 -6.63 7.60 -27.55
C TYR A 609 -6.81 6.16 -27.03
N MET A 610 -8.02 5.75 -26.67
CA MET A 610 -8.33 4.34 -26.38
C MET A 610 -8.52 3.52 -27.66
N ARG A 611 -8.86 4.17 -28.78
CA ARG A 611 -9.21 3.50 -30.04
C ARG A 611 -7.98 3.12 -30.90
N THR A 612 -6.80 3.64 -30.57
CA THR A 612 -5.57 3.50 -31.38
C THR A 612 -4.80 2.19 -31.19
N SER A 613 -5.45 1.10 -30.77
CA SER A 613 -4.79 -0.21 -30.56
C SER A 613 -5.17 -1.28 -31.58
N SER A 614 -6.03 -0.97 -32.55
CA SER A 614 -6.70 -1.96 -33.39
C SER A 614 -6.56 -1.62 -34.87
N THR A 615 -5.33 -1.54 -35.40
CA THR A 615 -5.00 -1.61 -36.85
C THR A 615 -3.50 -1.42 -37.06
N MET A 616 -2.71 -2.45 -36.71
CA MET A 616 -1.44 -2.75 -37.39
C MET A 616 -1.20 -4.25 -37.24
N ALA A 617 -1.77 -5.00 -38.18
CA ALA A 617 -1.40 -6.38 -38.49
C ALA A 617 -1.23 -6.45 -40.01
#